data_AF-L1PB26-F1
#
_entry.id   AF-L1PB26-F1
#
_cell.length_a   1.000
_cell.length_b   1.000
_cell.length_c   1.000
_cell.angle_alpha   90.00
_cell.angle_beta   90.00
_cell.angle_gamma   90.00
#
_symmetry.space_group_name_H-M   'P 1'
#
loop_
_entity.id
_entity.type
_entity.pdbx_description
1 polymer ?
#
loop_
_entity_poly.entity_id
_entity_poly.type
_entity_poly.pdbx_seq_one_letter_code
_entity_poly.pdbx_strand_id
1 'polypeptide(L)'
;MVERILQFIEYKGISKLAFYREVGLSNGFLDKNKSVGTDNLVKILKSYPEIEPLWLLLGEGEMLKKGTVVIDNSNVKSKNSFVGNNITGGNVTISISNEDVSKIIEQHKELTERLKTSQEQMSTLLEILKNTQK
;
A
#
# COMPACT_ATOMS: atom_id res chain seq x y z
N MET A 1 23.48 0.41 12.66
CA MET A 1 22.23 -0.17 13.18
C MET A 1 21.55 0.74 14.19
N VAL A 2 22.21 1.17 15.27
CA VAL A 2 21.62 2.06 16.29
C VAL A 2 21.01 3.33 15.67
N GLU A 3 21.72 3.98 14.76
CA GLU A 3 21.21 5.15 14.01
C GLU A 3 19.91 4.86 13.26
N ARG A 4 19.79 3.69 12.63
CA ARG A 4 18.56 3.27 11.93
C ARG A 4 17.40 3.02 12.89
N ILE A 5 17.69 2.50 14.08
CA ILE A 5 16.66 2.38 15.13
C ILE A 5 16.20 3.77 15.57
N LEU A 6 17.11 4.72 15.74
CA LEU A 6 16.76 6.11 16.08
C LEU A 6 15.94 6.77 14.96
N GLN A 7 16.31 6.55 13.70
CA GLN A 7 15.56 7.02 12.54
C GLN A 7 14.13 6.44 12.52
N PHE A 8 13.96 5.16 12.83
CA PHE A 8 12.64 4.55 12.94
C PHE A 8 11.81 5.14 14.10
N ILE A 9 12.43 5.36 15.26
CA ILE A 9 11.78 5.98 16.43
C ILE A 9 11.26 7.38 16.08
N GLU A 10 12.08 8.17 15.37
CA GLU A 10 11.72 9.50 14.89
C GLU A 10 10.56 9.44 13.88
N TYR A 11 10.66 8.55 12.89
CA TYR A 11 9.59 8.31 11.92
C TYR A 11 8.25 7.96 12.58
N LYS A 12 8.28 7.10 13.62
CA LYS A 12 7.07 6.68 14.34
C LYS A 12 6.53 7.74 15.30
N GLY A 13 7.28 8.83 15.54
CA GLY A 13 6.89 9.92 16.42
C GLY A 13 6.81 9.53 17.90
N ILE A 14 7.53 8.47 18.32
CA ILE A 14 7.55 7.99 19.70
C ILE A 14 8.83 8.42 20.41
N SER A 15 8.76 8.54 21.74
CA SER A 15 9.97 8.81 22.53
C SER A 15 10.84 7.56 22.66
N LYS A 16 12.15 7.74 22.83
CA LYS A 16 13.09 6.64 23.14
C LYS A 16 12.64 5.82 24.35
N LEU A 17 12.07 6.48 25.37
CA LEU A 17 11.57 5.81 26.57
C LEU A 17 10.37 4.91 26.27
N ALA A 18 9.44 5.36 25.43
CA ALA A 18 8.30 4.54 25.00
C ALA A 18 8.78 3.32 24.21
N PHE A 19 9.72 3.53 23.28
CA PHE A 19 10.35 2.45 22.53
C PHE A 19 11.04 1.42 23.45
N TYR A 20 11.83 1.86 24.43
CA TYR A 20 12.50 0.94 25.38
C TYR A 20 11.48 0.08 26.13
N ARG A 21 10.38 0.68 26.57
CA ARG A 21 9.30 -0.04 27.29
C ARG A 21 8.59 -1.05 26.39
N GLU A 22 8.25 -0.68 25.16
CA GLU A 22 7.54 -1.55 24.21
C GLU A 22 8.37 -2.75 23.74
N VAL A 23 9.69 -2.56 23.57
CA VAL A 23 10.61 -3.63 23.17
C VAL A 23 11.07 -4.48 24.35
N GLY A 24 10.98 -3.95 25.58
CA GLY A 24 11.53 -4.59 26.78
C GLY A 24 13.05 -4.46 26.87
N LEU A 25 13.56 -3.26 26.59
CA LEU A 25 14.97 -2.88 26.70
C LEU A 25 15.18 -1.98 27.93
N SER A 26 16.41 -1.99 28.47
CA SER A 26 16.80 -1.09 29.56
C SER A 26 16.81 0.38 29.12
N ASN A 27 16.46 1.29 30.04
CA ASN A 27 16.57 2.73 29.79
C ASN A 27 17.98 3.12 29.36
N GLY A 28 18.08 3.87 28.26
CA GLY A 28 19.35 4.31 27.69
C GLY A 28 20.08 3.24 26.87
N PHE A 29 19.42 2.16 26.47
CA PHE A 29 20.04 1.07 25.71
C PHE A 29 20.70 1.57 24.42
N LEU A 30 20.03 2.43 23.65
CA LEU A 30 20.56 2.98 22.39
C LEU A 30 21.60 4.09 22.62
N ASP A 31 21.65 4.66 23.82
CA ASP A 31 22.60 5.72 24.16
C ASP A 31 23.97 5.15 24.59
N LYS A 32 23.98 3.94 25.16
CA LYS A 32 25.18 3.29 25.73
C LYS A 32 25.83 2.26 24.81
N ASN A 33 25.04 1.60 23.96
CA ASN A 33 25.53 0.49 23.15
C ASN A 33 25.83 0.93 21.72
N LYS A 34 27.03 0.61 21.23
CA LYS A 34 27.39 0.80 19.80
C LYS A 34 26.89 -0.32 18.90
N SER A 35 26.49 -1.45 19.48
CA SER A 35 26.01 -2.64 18.76
C SER A 35 24.78 -3.22 19.45
N VAL A 36 23.90 -3.83 18.67
CA VAL A 36 22.68 -4.49 19.15
C VAL A 36 22.85 -5.99 18.95
N GLY A 37 22.86 -6.74 20.05
CA GLY A 37 22.92 -8.20 20.01
C GLY A 37 21.66 -8.82 19.40
N THR A 38 21.79 -10.05 18.88
CA THR A 38 20.73 -10.78 18.18
C THR A 38 19.43 -10.87 18.98
N ASP A 39 19.51 -11.16 20.29
CA ASP A 39 18.32 -11.28 21.14
C ASP A 39 17.50 -9.99 21.19
N ASN A 40 18.17 -8.85 21.28
CA ASN A 40 17.52 -7.55 21.31
C ASN A 40 17.00 -7.17 19.91
N LEU A 41 17.71 -7.55 18.84
CA LEU A 41 17.23 -7.38 17.48
C LEU A 41 15.94 -8.16 17.24
N VAL A 42 15.86 -9.42 17.70
CA VAL A 42 14.63 -10.22 17.61
C VAL A 42 13.48 -9.57 18.37
N LYS A 43 13.73 -9.03 19.57
CA LYS A 43 12.71 -8.27 20.32
C LYS A 43 12.20 -7.06 19.53
N ILE A 44 13.11 -6.28 18.95
CA ILE A 44 12.75 -5.10 18.16
C ILE A 44 11.85 -5.49 16.98
N LEU A 45 12.27 -6.49 16.18
CA LEU A 45 11.52 -6.93 14.99
C LEU A 45 10.18 -7.60 15.34
N LYS A 46 10.05 -8.17 16.54
CA LYS A 46 8.76 -8.68 17.04
C LYS A 46 7.82 -7.57 17.48
N SER A 47 8.33 -6.54 18.18
CA SER A 47 7.53 -5.39 18.60
C SER A 47 7.16 -4.48 17.43
N TYR A 48 7.99 -4.43 16.38
CA TYR A 48 7.77 -3.64 15.19
C TYR A 48 7.89 -4.49 13.91
N PRO A 49 6.90 -5.35 13.64
CA PRO A 49 6.93 -6.24 12.49
C PRO A 49 6.89 -5.48 11.15
N GLU A 50 6.54 -4.20 11.14
CA GLU A 50 6.58 -3.33 9.97
C GLU A 50 7.99 -2.97 9.52
N ILE A 51 9.02 -3.10 10.36
CA ILE A 51 10.41 -2.80 9.99
C ILE A 51 10.93 -3.88 9.05
N GLU A 52 11.59 -3.46 7.97
CA GLU A 52 12.31 -4.34 7.05
C GLU A 52 13.65 -4.81 7.69
N PRO A 53 13.83 -6.12 7.95
CA PRO A 53 15.06 -6.63 8.56
C PRO A 53 16.32 -6.31 7.75
N LEU A 54 16.25 -6.37 6.41
CA LEU A 54 17.40 -6.11 5.55
C LEU A 54 17.90 -4.67 5.72
N TRP A 55 16.97 -3.71 5.74
CA TRP A 55 17.28 -2.31 5.99
C TRP A 55 17.85 -2.10 7.38
N LEU A 56 17.27 -2.71 8.41
CA LEU A 56 17.77 -2.55 9.77
C LEU A 56 19.19 -3.12 9.94
N LEU A 57 19.49 -4.26 9.31
CA LEU A 57 20.76 -4.96 9.40
C LEU A 57 21.85 -4.30 8.54
N LEU A 58 21.60 -4.17 7.25
CA LEU A 58 22.59 -3.77 6.24
C LEU A 58 22.47 -2.30 5.83
N GLY A 59 21.31 -1.67 6.07
CA GLY A 59 21.02 -0.33 5.56
C GLY A 59 20.58 -0.31 4.11
N GLU A 60 20.25 -1.48 3.55
CA GLU A 60 19.84 -1.65 2.16
C GLU A 60 18.32 -1.74 2.05
N GLY A 61 17.75 -1.10 1.04
CA GLY A 61 16.32 -1.11 0.79
C GLY A 61 15.53 -0.07 1.58
N GLU A 62 14.23 -0.30 1.73
CA GLU A 62 13.30 0.60 2.40
C GLU A 62 13.18 0.26 3.88
N MET A 63 12.95 1.27 4.73
CA MET A 63 12.82 1.10 6.18
C MET A 63 11.66 0.20 6.60
N LEU A 64 10.55 0.30 5.86
CA LEU A 64 9.33 -0.42 6.15
C LEU A 64 9.12 -1.51 5.12
N LYS A 65 8.55 -2.63 5.56
CA LYS A 65 8.05 -3.66 4.65
C LYS A 65 7.01 -3.03 3.73
N LYS A 66 7.16 -3.28 2.43
CA LYS A 66 6.12 -2.93 1.46
C LYS A 66 4.85 -3.65 1.88
N GLY A 67 3.83 -2.87 2.22
CA GLY A 67 2.52 -3.40 2.58
C GLY A 67 2.06 -4.29 1.43
N THR A 68 2.06 -5.60 1.66
CA THR A 68 1.40 -6.51 0.73
C THR A 68 -0.07 -6.21 0.92
N VAL A 69 -0.67 -5.50 -0.04
CA VAL A 69 -2.12 -5.40 -0.10
C VAL A 69 -2.61 -6.81 -0.37
N VAL A 70 -2.95 -7.54 0.70
CA VAL A 70 -3.68 -8.79 0.58
C VAL A 70 -5.08 -8.36 0.17
N ILE A 71 -5.30 -8.31 -1.15
CA ILE A 71 -6.65 -8.18 -1.69
C ILE A 71 -7.33 -9.51 -1.36
N ASP A 72 -8.13 -9.50 -0.29
CA ASP A 72 -9.00 -10.61 0.04
C ASP A 72 -10.09 -10.71 -1.03
N ASN A 73 -9.81 -11.53 -2.05
CA ASN A 73 -10.71 -11.78 -3.17
C ASN A 73 -11.91 -12.66 -2.77
N SER A 74 -12.05 -13.05 -1.49
CA SER A 74 -13.15 -13.91 -1.02
C SER A 74 -14.55 -13.32 -1.25
N ASN A 75 -14.65 -12.00 -1.46
CA ASN A 75 -15.92 -11.32 -1.75
C ASN A 75 -16.02 -10.73 -3.16
N VAL A 76 -15.04 -10.94 -4.04
CA VAL A 76 -15.14 -10.52 -5.44
C VAL A 76 -15.98 -11.55 -6.21
N LYS A 77 -17.30 -11.45 -6.09
CA LYS A 77 -18.24 -12.02 -7.07
C LYS A 77 -18.21 -11.18 -8.34
N SER A 78 -17.07 -11.14 -9.02
CA SER A 78 -17.01 -10.60 -10.37
C SER A 78 -17.74 -11.56 -11.30
N LYS A 79 -18.99 -11.21 -11.66
CA LYS A 79 -19.74 -11.91 -12.72
C LYS A 79 -19.21 -11.63 -14.13
N ASN A 80 -18.20 -10.76 -14.27
CA ASN A 80 -17.62 -10.38 -15.55
C ASN A 80 -16.11 -10.61 -15.53
N SER A 81 -15.68 -11.87 -15.62
CA SER A 81 -14.33 -12.19 -16.04
C SER A 81 -14.27 -12.06 -17.57
N PHE A 82 -13.89 -10.89 -18.06
CA PHE A 82 -13.20 -10.81 -19.34
C PHE A 82 -11.76 -11.24 -19.06
N VAL A 83 -11.40 -12.45 -19.49
CA VAL A 83 -10.18 -12.79 -20.24
C VAL A 83 -10.15 -14.32 -20.35
N GLY A 84 -10.48 -14.81 -21.55
CA GLY A 84 -10.16 -16.16 -21.95
C GLY A 84 -8.65 -16.30 -22.02
N ASN A 85 -8.09 -17.08 -21.10
CA ASN A 85 -6.87 -17.86 -21.26
C ASN A 85 -6.96 -18.99 -20.24
N ASN A 86 -7.16 -20.22 -20.71
CA ASN A 86 -7.10 -21.42 -19.89
C ASN A 86 -5.67 -21.57 -19.35
N ILE A 87 -5.42 -21.19 -18.10
CA ILE A 87 -4.15 -21.47 -17.41
C ILE A 87 -4.46 -22.40 -16.24
N THR A 88 -4.43 -23.69 -16.55
CA THR A 88 -4.50 -24.76 -15.57
C THR A 88 -3.12 -24.89 -14.91
N GLY A 89 -3.03 -24.73 -13.58
CA GLY A 89 -1.98 -25.36 -12.77
C GLY A 89 -0.72 -24.56 -12.40
N GLY A 90 -0.69 -23.22 -12.51
CA GLY A 90 0.45 -22.42 -12.05
C GLY A 90 0.00 -21.15 -11.33
N ASN A 91 0.59 -20.85 -10.16
CA ASN A 91 0.43 -19.54 -9.51
C ASN A 91 1.07 -18.48 -10.42
N VAL A 92 0.25 -17.68 -11.10
CA VAL A 92 0.73 -16.56 -11.92
C VAL A 92 0.81 -15.31 -11.04
N THR A 93 2.02 -14.80 -10.83
CA THR A 93 2.24 -13.48 -10.23
C THR A 93 2.09 -12.42 -11.32
N ILE A 94 1.00 -11.65 -11.31
CA ILE A 94 0.84 -10.49 -12.17
C ILE A 94 1.39 -9.27 -11.43
N SER A 95 2.54 -8.77 -11.86
CA SER A 95 3.10 -7.52 -11.34
C SER A 95 2.49 -6.35 -12.09
N ILE A 96 1.67 -5.56 -11.41
CA ILE A 96 1.12 -4.29 -11.93
C ILE A 96 1.97 -3.16 -11.35
N SER A 97 2.56 -2.32 -12.19
CA SER A 97 3.37 -1.20 -11.73
C SER A 97 2.50 0.00 -11.35
N ASN A 98 3.03 0.94 -10.55
CA ASN A 98 2.33 2.18 -10.23
C ASN A 98 2.03 3.00 -11.49
N GLU A 99 2.88 2.91 -12.51
CA GLU A 99 2.66 3.63 -13.79
C GLU A 99 1.45 3.06 -14.55
N ASP A 100 1.27 1.74 -14.52
CA ASP A 100 0.09 1.09 -15.11
C ASP A 100 -1.19 1.56 -14.40
N VAL A 101 -1.15 1.65 -13.07
CA VAL A 101 -2.28 2.17 -12.27
C VAL A 101 -2.59 3.63 -12.62
N SER A 102 -1.57 4.49 -12.76
CA SER A 102 -1.77 5.89 -13.16
C SER A 102 -2.42 6.02 -14.53
N LYS A 103 -1.99 5.22 -15.52
CA LYS A 103 -2.59 5.20 -16.87
C LYS A 103 -4.05 4.78 -16.84
N ILE A 104 -4.39 3.77 -16.04
CA ILE A 104 -5.76 3.29 -15.88
C ILE A 104 -6.65 4.37 -15.26
N ILE A 105 -6.18 5.05 -14.21
CA ILE A 105 -6.93 6.14 -13.55
C ILE A 105 -7.24 7.26 -14.53
N GLU A 106 -6.25 7.67 -15.34
CA GLU A 106 -6.43 8.74 -16.32
C GLU A 106 -7.46 8.35 -17.38
N GLN A 107 -7.36 7.13 -17.93
CA GLN A 107 -8.35 6.62 -18.90
C GLN A 107 -9.76 6.55 -18.30
N HIS A 108 -9.88 6.15 -17.03
CA HIS A 108 -11.18 6.07 -16.36
C HIS A 108 -11.81 7.45 -16.17
N LYS A 109 -11.00 8.45 -15.82
CA LYS A 109 -11.44 9.83 -15.70
C LYS A 109 -11.96 10.37 -17.03
N GLU A 110 -11.22 10.14 -18.11
CA GLU A 110 -11.63 10.56 -19.46
C GLU A 110 -12.95 9.91 -19.90
N LEU A 111 -13.09 8.60 -19.69
CA LEU A 111 -14.33 7.89 -20.02
C LEU A 111 -15.53 8.40 -19.21
N THR A 112 -15.31 8.75 -17.94
CA THR A 112 -16.35 9.29 -17.07
C THR A 112 -16.86 10.64 -17.57
N GLU A 113 -15.97 11.52 -18.04
CA GLU A 113 -16.36 12.79 -18.65
C GLU A 113 -17.17 12.58 -19.93
N ARG A 114 -16.69 11.71 -20.83
CA ARG A 114 -17.40 11.42 -22.09
C ARG A 114 -18.81 10.87 -21.82
N LEU A 115 -18.96 10.01 -20.80
CA LEU A 115 -20.26 9.48 -20.40
C LEU A 115 -21.19 10.59 -19.90
N LYS A 116 -20.67 11.51 -19.08
CA LYS A 116 -21.45 12.66 -18.58
C LYS A 116 -21.93 13.54 -19.73
N THR A 117 -21.06 13.89 -20.68
CA THR A 117 -21.44 14.68 -21.85
C THR A 117 -22.51 13.98 -22.69
N SER A 118 -22.39 12.66 -22.88
CA SER A 118 -23.41 11.89 -23.60
C SER A 118 -24.77 11.91 -22.88
N GLN A 119 -24.79 11.85 -21.54
CA GLN A 119 -26.02 11.97 -20.75
C GLN A 119 -26.67 13.35 -20.86
N GLU A 120 -25.87 14.41 -20.85
CA GLU A 120 -26.34 15.79 -21.06
C GLU A 120 -26.99 15.94 -22.44
N GLN A 121 -26.34 15.42 -23.49
CA GLN A 121 -26.88 15.42 -24.85
C GLN A 121 -28.22 14.69 -24.95
N MET A 122 -28.35 13.51 -24.33
CA MET A 122 -29.63 12.79 -24.28
C MET A 122 -30.72 13.60 -23.58
N SER A 123 -30.40 14.28 -22.47
CA SER A 123 -31.35 15.15 -21.77
C SER A 123 -31.86 16.28 -22.66
N THR A 124 -30.95 16.94 -23.39
CA THR A 124 -31.31 18.00 -24.34
C THR A 124 -32.22 17.49 -25.45
N LEU A 125 -31.92 16.31 -26.02
CA LEU A 125 -32.77 15.70 -27.05
C LEU A 125 -34.18 15.39 -26.55
N LEU A 126 -34.31 14.86 -25.32
CA LEU A 126 -35.61 14.60 -24.70
C LEU A 126 -36.42 15.87 -24.49
N GLU A 127 -35.78 16.98 -24.13
CA GLU A 127 -36.43 18.28 -23.97
C GLU A 127 -36.93 18.82 -25.32
N ILE A 128 -36.12 18.75 -26.38
CA ILE A 128 -36.52 19.14 -27.73
C ILE A 128 -37.74 18.33 -28.18
N LEU A 129 -37.71 17.00 -28.02
CA LEU A 129 -38.83 16.13 -28.41
C LEU A 129 -40.13 16.48 -27.65
N LYS A 130 -40.05 16.77 -26.34
CA LYS A 130 -41.22 17.21 -25.56
C LYS A 130 -41.80 18.52 -26.06
N ASN A 131 -40.96 19.46 -26.47
CA ASN A 131 -41.40 20.76 -26.96
C ASN A 131 -42.00 20.68 -28.37
N THR A 132 -41.65 19.67 -29.18
CA THR A 132 -42.23 19.44 -30.51
C THR A 132 -43.59 18.73 -30.52
N GLN A 133 -44.04 18.19 -29.37
CA GLN A 133 -45.33 17.48 -29.22
C GLN A 133 -46.44 18.38 -28.61
N LYS A 134 -46.17 19.69 -28.44
CA LYS A 134 -47.14 20.72 -28.04
C LYS A 134 -47.47 21.61 -29.25
#